data_AF-A0A517S8E1-F1
#
_entry.id   AF-A0A517S8E1-F1
#
_cell.length_a   1.000
_cell.length_b   1.000
_cell.length_c   1.000
_cell.angle_alpha   90.00
_cell.angle_beta   90.00
_cell.angle_gamma   90.00
#
_symmetry.space_group_name_H-M   'P 1'
#
loop_
_entity.id
_entity.type
_entity.pdbx_description
1 polymer ?
#
loop_
_entity_poly.entity_id
_entity_poly.type
_entity_poly.pdbx_seq_one_letter_code
_entity_poly.pdbx_strand_id
1 'polypeptide(L)'
;MSSTDSPSTPSQADAALPEHLPPVEPPSASFIVQLFLVPAIIVAVVIGLYVLFGKLAAGDTDWRQLVSDIKSDNPNVRWRAALNLAEGLDSDEARGLEGQHLASIPEIATALNDLTLQQLKSTVRNDEQQQQLAFLLKALGRMDAVDQIRPALRTTLDETQEGEIRKQSLQAIAMIAGRRQAKGESLSDPELVDAVIAASQSPDPVLRQHAAFALGLIGGPIGESRLGELLEDPDEMTRMNAAIGFARAGSPRGLGVFQLVLKQSADWPAQANSPREIEAAFEKQLMLRNALQAIEQIGPKLTPADRTDLAAQLAQLESTLPDQALRLRAKEVRIGLEKASPPTAERGT
;
A
#
# COMPACT_ATOMS: atom_id res chain seq x y z
N MET A 1 6.96 -75.37 50.28
CA MET A 1 8.08 -74.86 49.47
C MET A 1 7.50 -74.14 48.27
N SER A 2 8.15 -73.05 47.89
CA SER A 2 7.75 -71.91 47.05
C SER A 2 7.23 -72.19 45.63
N SER A 3 6.48 -71.18 45.13
CA SER A 3 6.57 -70.54 43.79
C SER A 3 5.61 -70.94 42.65
N THR A 4 4.90 -69.90 42.15
CA THR A 4 4.58 -69.51 40.73
C THR A 4 3.74 -70.49 39.88
N ASP A 5 2.78 -70.10 39.02
CA ASP A 5 2.68 -68.97 38.08
C ASP A 5 1.24 -68.83 37.50
N SER A 6 0.99 -67.71 36.78
CA SER A 6 -0.27 -67.16 36.18
C SER A 6 -0.74 -67.92 34.90
N PRO A 7 -1.73 -67.49 34.04
CA PRO A 7 -2.68 -66.34 34.03
C PRO A 7 -4.15 -66.69 33.61
N SER A 8 -5.05 -65.69 33.58
CA SER A 8 -6.47 -65.82 33.15
C SER A 8 -6.76 -65.03 31.86
N THR A 9 -7.52 -65.63 30.93
CA THR A 9 -8.04 -65.04 29.68
C THR A 9 -9.60 -65.12 29.65
N PRO A 10 -10.33 -64.42 28.75
CA PRO A 10 -11.44 -63.52 29.07
C PRO A 10 -12.84 -64.09 28.71
N SER A 11 -13.92 -63.47 29.19
CA SER A 11 -15.30 -63.82 28.76
C SER A 11 -16.04 -62.61 28.19
N GLN A 12 -16.45 -62.76 26.93
CA GLN A 12 -17.31 -61.87 26.15
C GLN A 12 -18.76 -61.93 26.67
N ALA A 13 -19.46 -60.79 26.65
CA ALA A 13 -20.90 -60.72 26.85
C ALA A 13 -21.54 -60.05 25.63
N ASP A 14 -22.29 -60.84 24.86
CA ASP A 14 -23.21 -60.41 23.81
C ASP A 14 -24.42 -59.68 24.42
N ALA A 15 -24.84 -58.57 23.82
CA ALA A 15 -26.08 -57.87 24.15
C ALA A 15 -26.95 -57.68 22.89
N ALA A 16 -28.12 -58.32 22.88
CA ALA A 16 -29.13 -58.25 21.81
C ALA A 16 -29.98 -56.96 21.92
N LEU A 17 -30.38 -56.37 20.78
CA LEU A 17 -31.22 -55.16 20.69
C LEU A 17 -32.71 -55.52 20.50
N PRO A 18 -33.68 -54.85 21.18
CA PRO A 18 -35.12 -55.15 21.06
C PRO A 18 -35.82 -54.44 19.88
N GLU A 19 -36.63 -55.19 19.13
CA GLU A 19 -37.55 -54.72 18.08
C GLU A 19 -38.91 -54.29 18.68
N HIS A 20 -39.12 -52.98 18.89
CA HIS A 20 -40.42 -52.28 18.80
C HIS A 20 -40.23 -50.83 19.27
N LEU A 21 -40.36 -49.86 18.36
CA LEU A 21 -40.32 -48.43 18.70
C LEU A 21 -41.75 -47.87 18.80
N PRO A 22 -42.07 -47.07 19.84
CA PRO A 22 -43.39 -46.45 20.00
C PRO A 22 -43.65 -45.37 18.91
N PRO A 23 -44.93 -45.06 18.62
CA PRO A 23 -45.30 -44.08 17.58
C PRO A 23 -44.83 -42.67 17.93
N VAL A 24 -44.26 -41.97 16.95
CA VAL A 24 -43.76 -40.59 17.09
C VAL A 24 -44.88 -39.59 16.84
N GLU A 25 -45.27 -38.82 17.86
CA GLU A 25 -46.18 -37.69 17.70
C GLU A 25 -45.40 -36.43 17.26
N PRO A 26 -45.89 -35.67 16.26
CA PRO A 26 -45.23 -34.45 15.83
C PRO A 26 -45.28 -33.39 16.94
N PRO A 27 -44.20 -32.61 17.15
CA PRO A 27 -44.15 -31.60 18.19
C PRO A 27 -45.25 -30.55 18.00
N SER A 28 -45.83 -30.08 19.11
CA SER A 28 -46.89 -29.07 19.10
C SER A 28 -46.40 -27.75 18.49
N ALA A 29 -47.29 -27.02 17.81
CA ALA A 29 -46.96 -25.72 17.21
C ALA A 29 -46.36 -24.72 18.22
N SER A 30 -46.78 -24.80 19.50
CA SER A 30 -46.21 -24.01 20.59
C SER A 30 -44.75 -24.37 20.89
N PHE A 31 -44.36 -25.64 20.77
CA PHE A 31 -42.98 -26.10 20.97
C PHE A 31 -42.07 -25.64 19.82
N ILE A 32 -42.58 -25.66 18.58
CA ILE A 32 -41.86 -25.11 17.42
C ILE A 32 -41.66 -23.61 17.59
N VAL A 33 -42.71 -22.86 17.96
CA VAL A 33 -42.59 -21.41 18.23
C VAL A 33 -41.59 -21.14 19.35
N GLN A 34 -41.60 -21.92 20.43
CA GLN A 34 -40.64 -21.76 21.53
C GLN A 34 -39.19 -22.06 21.11
N LEU A 35 -38.96 -23.07 20.26
CA LEU A 35 -37.63 -23.46 19.78
C LEU A 35 -37.00 -22.41 18.86
N PHE A 36 -37.79 -21.65 18.10
CA PHE A 36 -37.28 -20.62 17.18
C PHE A 36 -37.36 -19.20 17.73
N LEU A 37 -38.41 -18.86 18.49
CA LEU A 37 -38.65 -17.48 18.95
C LEU A 37 -37.67 -17.06 20.05
N VAL A 38 -37.39 -17.93 21.03
CA VAL A 38 -36.48 -17.59 22.14
C VAL A 38 -35.04 -17.38 21.62
N PRO A 39 -34.47 -18.29 20.80
CA PRO A 39 -33.16 -18.03 20.19
C PRO A 39 -33.15 -16.82 19.25
N ALA A 40 -34.22 -16.60 18.47
CA ALA A 40 -34.31 -15.44 17.59
C ALA A 40 -34.29 -14.11 18.36
N ILE A 41 -34.99 -14.04 19.50
CA ILE A 41 -34.97 -12.85 20.37
C ILE A 41 -33.57 -12.66 20.97
N ILE A 42 -32.91 -13.72 21.42
CA ILE A 42 -31.54 -13.63 21.95
C ILE A 42 -30.58 -13.09 20.87
N VAL A 43 -30.65 -13.64 19.66
CA VAL A 43 -29.84 -13.17 18.52
C VAL A 43 -30.14 -11.71 18.20
N ALA A 44 -31.42 -11.31 18.19
CA ALA A 44 -31.81 -9.92 17.95
C ALA A 44 -31.25 -8.97 19.03
N VAL A 45 -31.27 -9.37 20.30
CA VAL A 45 -30.67 -8.60 21.40
C VAL A 45 -29.16 -8.50 21.25
N VAL A 46 -28.48 -9.61 20.92
CA VAL A 46 -27.02 -9.62 20.71
C VAL A 46 -26.63 -8.73 19.54
N ILE A 47 -27.35 -8.81 18.41
CA ILE A 47 -27.14 -7.92 17.26
C ILE A 47 -27.43 -6.46 17.65
N GLY A 48 -28.51 -6.20 18.38
CA GLY A 48 -28.86 -4.87 18.86
C GLY A 48 -27.77 -4.27 19.76
N LEU A 49 -27.23 -5.06 20.70
CA LEU A 49 -26.11 -4.65 21.55
C LEU A 49 -24.83 -4.45 20.74
N TYR A 50 -24.53 -5.33 19.79
CA TYR A 50 -23.39 -5.19 18.90
C TYR A 50 -23.46 -3.89 18.10
N VAL A 51 -24.62 -3.57 17.52
CA VAL A 51 -24.84 -2.31 16.79
C VAL A 51 -24.77 -1.10 17.73
N LEU A 52 -25.33 -1.20 18.93
CA LEU A 52 -25.32 -0.12 19.93
C LEU A 52 -23.89 0.19 20.39
N PHE A 53 -23.11 -0.84 20.76
CA PHE A 53 -21.70 -0.68 21.11
C PHE A 53 -20.85 -0.28 19.91
N GLY A 54 -21.15 -0.75 18.71
CA GLY A 54 -20.53 -0.29 17.47
C GLY A 54 -20.75 1.20 17.22
N LYS A 55 -21.98 1.71 17.46
CA LYS A 55 -22.30 3.14 17.35
C LYS A 55 -21.70 4.00 18.47
N LEU A 56 -21.57 3.48 19.69
CA LEU A 56 -20.92 4.17 20.81
C LEU A 56 -19.40 4.21 20.66
N ALA A 57 -18.80 3.13 20.15
CA ALA A 57 -17.38 3.09 19.76
C ALA A 57 -17.10 3.93 18.49
N ALA A 58 -18.13 4.19 17.69
CA ALA A 58 -18.11 5.20 16.63
C ALA A 58 -18.30 6.63 17.17
N GLY A 59 -18.22 6.85 18.48
CA GLY A 59 -18.07 8.19 19.05
C GLY A 59 -16.85 8.86 18.42
N ASP A 60 -17.08 10.03 17.85
CA ASP A 60 -16.08 10.89 17.24
C ASP A 60 -14.78 10.89 18.07
N THR A 61 -13.66 10.52 17.44
CA THR A 61 -12.35 10.63 18.09
C THR A 61 -12.19 12.06 18.58
N ASP A 62 -12.06 12.27 19.89
CA ASP A 62 -11.80 13.59 20.45
C ASP A 62 -10.35 13.98 20.17
N TRP A 63 -10.10 14.34 18.91
CA TRP A 63 -8.79 14.69 18.41
C TRP A 63 -8.24 15.93 19.12
N ARG A 64 -9.09 16.79 19.69
CA ARG A 64 -8.64 17.96 20.47
C ARG A 64 -7.97 17.52 21.76
N GLN A 65 -8.59 16.57 22.47
CA GLN A 65 -7.96 15.97 23.64
C GLN A 65 -6.66 15.24 23.25
N LEU A 66 -6.64 14.49 22.15
CA LEU A 66 -5.42 13.81 21.70
C LEU A 66 -4.31 14.79 21.30
N VAL A 67 -4.62 15.91 20.66
CA VAL A 67 -3.65 16.98 20.36
C VAL A 67 -3.10 17.61 21.64
N SER A 68 -3.95 17.76 22.67
CA SER A 68 -3.49 18.19 24.00
C SER A 68 -2.58 17.14 24.65
N ASP A 69 -2.95 15.86 24.59
CA ASP A 69 -2.19 14.76 25.20
C ASP A 69 -0.84 14.52 24.51
N ILE A 70 -0.73 14.75 23.20
CA ILE A 70 0.55 14.75 22.48
C ILE A 70 1.54 15.75 23.11
N LYS A 71 1.05 16.86 23.65
CA LYS A 71 1.89 17.90 24.26
C LYS A 71 2.23 17.58 25.73
N SER A 72 1.76 16.45 26.26
CA SER A 72 2.06 16.04 27.64
C SER A 72 3.56 15.87 27.86
N ASP A 73 4.04 16.23 29.05
CA ASP A 73 5.40 15.93 29.50
C ASP A 73 5.63 14.41 29.64
N ASN A 74 4.57 13.64 29.90
CA ASN A 74 4.65 12.20 30.06
C ASN A 74 4.82 11.49 28.68
N PRO A 75 5.96 10.80 28.43
CA PRO A 75 6.24 10.15 27.16
C PRO A 75 5.18 9.12 26.74
N ASN A 76 4.63 8.37 27.68
CA ASN A 76 3.64 7.33 27.39
C ASN A 76 2.29 7.92 26.99
N VAL A 77 1.88 9.02 27.65
CA VAL A 77 0.64 9.75 27.29
C VAL A 77 0.79 10.34 25.89
N ARG A 78 1.92 11.01 25.64
CA ARG A 78 2.25 11.61 24.35
C ARG A 78 2.28 10.59 23.22
N TRP A 79 2.95 9.46 23.41
CA TRP A 79 3.03 8.41 22.41
C TRP A 79 1.68 7.76 22.14
N ARG A 80 0.91 7.43 23.19
CA ARG A 80 -0.44 6.88 23.03
C ARG A 80 -1.37 7.83 22.28
N ALA A 81 -1.26 9.13 22.53
CA ALA A 81 -2.04 10.13 21.82
C ALA A 81 -1.68 10.19 20.33
N ALA A 82 -0.40 10.12 19.99
CA ALA A 82 0.06 10.04 18.60
C ALA A 82 -0.42 8.78 17.88
N LEU A 83 -0.37 7.62 18.55
CA LEU A 83 -0.90 6.37 18.03
C LEU A 83 -2.41 6.48 17.74
N ASN A 84 -3.19 6.94 18.72
CA ASN A 84 -4.65 7.10 18.57
C ASN A 84 -5.01 8.13 17.50
N LEU A 85 -4.22 9.20 17.32
CA LEU A 85 -4.44 10.16 16.23
C LEU A 85 -4.20 9.53 14.87
N ALA A 86 -3.12 8.75 14.72
CA ALA A 86 -2.83 8.08 13.46
C ALA A 86 -3.84 6.98 13.11
N GLU A 87 -4.35 6.23 14.09
CA GLU A 87 -5.48 5.30 13.91
C GLU A 87 -6.79 6.06 13.60
N GLY A 88 -6.98 7.23 14.22
CA GLY A 88 -8.06 8.15 13.92
C GLY A 88 -8.03 8.60 12.47
N LEU A 89 -6.86 8.97 11.93
CA LEU A 89 -6.69 9.34 10.52
C LEU A 89 -7.11 8.21 9.57
N ASP A 90 -6.70 6.97 9.84
CA ASP A 90 -7.08 5.80 9.03
C ASP A 90 -8.60 5.55 9.07
N SER A 91 -9.18 5.62 10.26
CA SER A 91 -10.60 5.41 10.47
C SER A 91 -11.44 6.51 9.83
N ASP A 92 -10.95 7.75 9.88
CA ASP A 92 -11.60 8.91 9.28
C ASP A 92 -11.58 8.87 7.76
N GLU A 93 -10.43 8.52 7.16
CA GLU A 93 -10.31 8.32 5.71
C GLU A 93 -11.25 7.22 5.22
N ALA A 94 -11.37 6.11 5.97
CA ALA A 94 -12.27 5.01 5.63
C ALA A 94 -13.77 5.40 5.66
N ARG A 95 -14.15 6.42 6.44
CA ARG A 95 -15.52 6.96 6.47
C ARG A 95 -15.82 7.91 5.30
N GLY A 96 -14.80 8.38 4.58
CA GLY A 96 -14.96 9.27 3.44
C GLY A 96 -15.71 10.57 3.80
N LEU A 97 -16.86 10.82 3.16
CA LEU A 97 -17.66 12.04 3.36
C LEU A 97 -18.35 12.11 4.72
N GLU A 98 -18.46 10.99 5.44
CA GLU A 98 -19.03 10.94 6.79
C GLU A 98 -17.97 11.16 7.88
N GLY A 99 -16.69 11.28 7.49
CA GLY A 99 -15.60 11.59 8.40
C GLY A 99 -15.53 13.07 8.81
N GLN A 100 -14.73 13.36 9.82
CA GLN A 100 -14.39 14.69 10.30
C GLN A 100 -13.30 15.38 9.47
N HIS A 101 -12.73 14.69 8.47
CA HIS A 101 -11.61 15.16 7.65
C HIS A 101 -10.37 15.52 8.48
N LEU A 102 -10.00 14.64 9.41
CA LEU A 102 -8.89 14.82 10.37
C LEU A 102 -7.57 15.18 9.67
N ALA A 103 -7.30 14.59 8.50
CA ALA A 103 -6.10 14.88 7.71
C ALA A 103 -5.97 16.35 7.27
N SER A 104 -7.09 17.09 7.20
CA SER A 104 -7.12 18.50 6.82
C SER A 104 -7.00 19.45 8.01
N ILE A 105 -6.98 18.95 9.26
CA ILE A 105 -6.95 19.77 10.47
C ILE A 105 -5.52 20.24 10.77
N PRO A 106 -5.22 21.56 10.69
CA PRO A 106 -3.86 22.08 10.89
C PRO A 106 -3.29 21.82 12.29
N GLU A 107 -4.13 21.75 13.32
CA GLU A 107 -3.71 21.49 14.70
C GLU A 107 -3.19 20.06 14.88
N ILE A 108 -3.81 19.07 14.22
CA ILE A 108 -3.32 17.69 14.21
C ILE A 108 -1.97 17.63 13.48
N ALA A 109 -1.89 18.28 12.32
CA ALA A 109 -0.66 18.34 11.52
C ALA A 109 0.49 18.98 12.30
N THR A 110 0.23 20.10 12.98
CA THR A 110 1.20 20.79 13.82
C THR A 110 1.65 19.90 14.99
N ALA A 111 0.72 19.23 15.67
CA ALA A 111 1.06 18.36 16.80
C ALA A 111 1.95 17.18 16.39
N LEU A 112 1.64 16.53 15.26
CA LEU A 112 2.46 15.45 14.72
C LEU A 112 3.82 15.95 14.22
N ASN A 113 3.86 17.11 13.56
CA ASN A 113 5.10 17.75 13.11
C ASN A 113 6.03 18.05 14.30
N ASP A 114 5.50 18.69 15.35
CA ASP A 114 6.28 19.10 16.51
C ASP A 114 6.84 17.89 17.27
N LEU A 115 6.02 16.83 17.42
CA LEU A 115 6.47 15.58 18.02
C LEU A 115 7.57 14.91 17.18
N THR A 116 7.43 14.92 15.85
CA THR A 116 8.46 14.40 14.93
C THR A 116 9.77 15.17 15.10
N LEU A 117 9.72 16.50 15.04
CA LEU A 117 10.88 17.36 15.25
C LEU A 117 11.51 17.18 16.65
N GLN A 118 10.69 16.95 17.67
CA GLN A 118 11.17 16.66 19.02
C GLN A 118 11.97 15.35 19.07
N GLN A 119 11.50 14.28 18.41
CA GLN A 119 12.22 13.01 18.35
C GLN A 119 13.53 13.11 17.55
N LEU A 120 13.58 14.02 16.57
CA LEU A 120 14.79 14.26 15.78
C LEU A 120 15.91 14.96 16.55
N LYS A 121 15.61 15.62 17.69
CA LYS A 121 16.63 16.24 18.56
C LYS A 121 17.62 15.24 19.14
N SER A 122 17.23 13.97 19.29
CA SER A 122 18.16 12.91 19.69
C SER A 122 18.86 12.34 18.46
N THR A 123 20.18 12.40 18.43
CA THR A 123 21.01 11.83 17.35
C THR A 123 21.22 10.32 17.51
N VAL A 124 21.15 9.81 18.74
CA VAL A 124 21.18 8.38 19.05
C VAL A 124 19.77 7.95 19.42
N ARG A 125 19.23 6.98 18.69
CA ARG A 125 17.87 6.46 18.87
C ARG A 125 17.94 4.96 19.11
N ASN A 126 17.14 4.45 20.04
CA ASN A 126 16.93 3.02 20.19
C ASN A 126 15.90 2.51 19.16
N ASP A 127 15.77 1.19 19.04
CA ASP A 127 14.85 0.55 18.09
C ASP A 127 13.41 1.04 18.26
N GLU A 128 12.96 1.25 19.50
CA GLU A 128 11.62 1.77 19.80
C GLU A 128 11.45 3.20 19.24
N GLN A 129 12.41 4.09 19.46
CA GLN A 129 12.38 5.46 18.96
C GLN A 129 12.45 5.50 17.42
N GLN A 130 13.21 4.61 16.79
CA GLN A 130 13.23 4.49 15.32
C GLN A 130 11.85 4.04 14.80
N GLN A 131 11.20 3.08 15.45
CA GLN A 131 9.85 2.65 15.10
C GLN A 131 8.80 3.74 15.32
N GLN A 132 8.92 4.50 16.42
CA GLN A 132 8.05 5.63 16.71
C GLN A 132 8.18 6.71 15.63
N LEU A 133 9.40 7.03 15.21
CA LEU A 133 9.66 8.02 14.16
C LEU A 133 9.12 7.56 12.81
N ALA A 134 9.30 6.28 12.45
CA ALA A 134 8.74 5.69 11.24
C ALA A 134 7.21 5.80 11.21
N PHE A 135 6.57 5.54 12.34
CA PHE A 135 5.13 5.66 12.49
C PHE A 135 4.65 7.11 12.38
N LEU A 136 5.37 8.06 12.99
CA LEU A 136 5.06 9.48 12.86
C LEU A 136 5.19 9.94 11.41
N LEU A 137 6.25 9.55 10.70
CA LEU A 137 6.42 9.85 9.27
C LEU A 137 5.27 9.30 8.42
N LYS A 138 4.81 8.08 8.70
CA LYS A 138 3.62 7.51 8.05
C LYS A 138 2.36 8.36 8.34
N ALA A 139 2.18 8.81 9.58
CA ALA A 139 1.07 9.67 9.96
C ALA A 139 1.14 11.05 9.26
N LEU A 140 2.32 11.68 9.20
CA LEU A 140 2.53 12.90 8.43
C LEU A 140 2.20 12.68 6.95
N GLY A 141 2.60 11.54 6.39
CA GLY A 141 2.28 11.13 5.03
C GLY A 141 0.78 11.03 4.74
N ARG A 142 -0.10 10.98 5.75
CA ARG A 142 -1.58 10.99 5.61
C ARG A 142 -2.19 12.39 5.67
N MET A 143 -1.45 13.39 6.11
CA MET A 143 -1.98 14.74 6.25
C MET A 143 -2.16 15.41 4.89
N ASP A 144 -3.24 16.18 4.78
CA ASP A 144 -3.52 17.09 3.67
C ASP A 144 -3.13 18.54 4.03
N ALA A 145 -3.06 18.87 5.33
CA ALA A 145 -2.53 20.14 5.85
C ALA A 145 -0.99 20.18 5.74
N VAL A 146 -0.50 20.26 4.49
CA VAL A 146 0.92 20.11 4.16
C VAL A 146 1.79 21.21 4.77
N ASP A 147 1.30 22.45 4.80
CA ASP A 147 2.09 23.60 5.24
C ASP A 147 2.66 23.45 6.65
N GLN A 148 1.91 22.81 7.54
CA GLN A 148 2.31 22.56 8.92
C GLN A 148 3.38 21.46 9.06
N ILE A 149 3.44 20.51 8.11
CA ILE A 149 4.33 19.34 8.20
C ILE A 149 5.61 19.47 7.37
N ARG A 150 5.72 20.49 6.52
CA ARG A 150 6.93 20.76 5.71
C ARG A 150 8.22 20.78 6.54
N PRO A 151 8.27 21.41 7.73
CA PRO A 151 9.50 21.46 8.52
C PRO A 151 10.02 20.06 8.91
N ALA A 152 9.14 19.18 9.39
CA ALA A 152 9.51 17.80 9.69
C ALA A 152 10.00 17.07 8.44
N LEU A 153 9.26 17.11 7.33
CA LEU A 153 9.61 16.41 6.09
C LEU A 153 10.97 16.85 5.52
N ARG A 154 11.28 18.15 5.56
CA ARG A 154 12.59 18.69 5.15
C ARG A 154 13.69 18.21 6.10
N THR A 155 13.47 18.29 7.41
CA THR A 155 14.45 17.86 8.42
C THR A 155 14.75 16.37 8.34
N THR A 156 13.76 15.53 8.06
CA THR A 156 13.94 14.07 7.91
C THR A 156 14.57 13.66 6.59
N LEU A 157 14.56 14.52 5.58
CA LEU A 157 15.24 14.31 4.30
C LEU A 157 16.71 14.74 4.30
N ASP A 158 17.10 15.59 5.25
CA ASP A 158 18.44 16.13 5.37
C ASP A 158 19.51 15.01 5.34
N GLU A 159 20.65 15.30 4.71
CA GLU A 159 21.72 14.32 4.50
C GLU A 159 22.38 13.84 5.80
N THR A 160 22.23 14.59 6.90
CA THR A 160 22.70 14.20 8.24
C THR A 160 21.84 13.11 8.89
N GLN A 161 20.64 12.85 8.36
CA GLN A 161 19.76 11.81 8.89
C GLN A 161 20.15 10.42 8.35
N GLU A 162 19.82 9.40 9.14
CA GLU A 162 20.01 8.01 8.77
C GLU A 162 19.23 7.66 7.48
N GLY A 163 19.80 6.78 6.64
CA GLY A 163 19.22 6.41 5.35
C GLY A 163 17.77 5.90 5.45
N GLU A 164 17.45 5.13 6.48
CA GLU A 164 16.09 4.61 6.68
C GLU A 164 15.07 5.72 7.00
N ILE A 165 15.47 6.75 7.77
CA ILE A 165 14.61 7.91 8.05
C ILE A 165 14.34 8.69 6.77
N ARG A 166 15.39 8.93 5.98
CA ARG A 166 15.29 9.63 4.68
C ARG A 166 14.37 8.86 3.72
N LYS A 167 14.49 7.54 3.68
CA LYS A 167 13.61 6.65 2.90
C LYS A 167 12.15 6.76 3.34
N GLN A 168 11.88 6.69 4.64
CA GLN A 168 10.52 6.83 5.20
C GLN A 168 9.95 8.23 4.90
N SER A 169 10.78 9.26 4.95
CA SER A 169 10.40 10.63 4.57
C SER A 169 10.01 10.71 3.09
N LEU A 170 10.79 10.11 2.19
CA LEU A 170 10.45 10.02 0.76
C LEU A 170 9.12 9.28 0.52
N GLN A 171 8.84 8.21 1.28
CA GLN A 171 7.55 7.52 1.21
C GLN A 171 6.38 8.41 1.66
N ALA A 172 6.54 9.14 2.76
CA ALA A 172 5.53 10.08 3.24
C ALA A 172 5.26 11.19 2.20
N ILE A 173 6.30 11.74 1.60
CA ILE A 173 6.20 12.76 0.53
C ILE A 173 5.50 12.19 -0.70
N ALA A 174 5.85 10.97 -1.11
CA ALA A 174 5.20 10.30 -2.23
C ALA A 174 3.70 10.08 -1.97
N MET A 175 3.31 9.67 -0.75
CA MET A 175 1.89 9.54 -0.37
C MET A 175 1.14 10.87 -0.50
N ILE A 176 1.72 11.96 0.03
CA ILE A 176 1.14 13.30 -0.06
C ILE A 176 1.02 13.73 -1.53
N ALA A 177 2.11 13.66 -2.29
CA ALA A 177 2.14 14.05 -3.69
C ALA A 177 1.13 13.26 -4.54
N GLY A 178 1.04 11.95 -4.35
CA GLY A 178 0.09 11.10 -5.05
C GLY A 178 -1.37 11.45 -4.75
N ARG A 179 -1.72 11.70 -3.48
CA ARG A 179 -3.08 12.16 -3.13
C ARG A 179 -3.41 13.52 -3.72
N ARG A 180 -2.46 14.47 -3.68
CA ARG A 180 -2.64 15.79 -4.30
C ARG A 180 -2.82 15.69 -5.80
N GLN A 181 -1.99 14.91 -6.48
CA GLN A 181 -2.09 14.63 -7.90
C GLN A 181 -3.47 14.03 -8.26
N ALA A 182 -3.98 13.08 -7.48
CA ALA A 182 -5.31 12.49 -7.69
C ALA A 182 -6.45 13.52 -7.56
N LYS A 183 -6.26 14.57 -6.76
CA LYS A 183 -7.16 15.73 -6.65
C LYS A 183 -6.92 16.81 -7.73
N GLY A 184 -5.94 16.62 -8.62
CA GLY A 184 -5.53 17.61 -9.61
C GLY A 184 -4.72 18.77 -9.02
N GLU A 185 -4.17 18.60 -7.82
CA GLU A 185 -3.38 19.60 -7.10
C GLU A 185 -1.88 19.31 -7.20
N SER A 186 -1.06 20.37 -7.18
CA SER A 186 0.40 20.26 -7.09
C SER A 186 0.88 20.29 -5.63
N LEU A 187 1.97 19.57 -5.34
CA LEU A 187 2.77 19.78 -4.13
C LEU A 187 3.78 20.89 -4.40
N SER A 188 3.35 22.15 -4.23
CA SER A 188 4.22 23.31 -4.45
C SER A 188 5.10 23.55 -3.23
N ASP A 189 6.35 23.09 -3.31
CA ASP A 189 7.39 23.30 -2.30
C ASP A 189 8.79 23.28 -2.93
N PRO A 190 9.35 24.44 -3.33
CA PRO A 190 10.67 24.45 -3.97
C PRO A 190 11.75 23.79 -3.11
N GLU A 191 11.83 24.11 -1.82
CA GLU A 191 12.86 23.57 -0.93
C GLU A 191 12.69 22.07 -0.67
N LEU A 192 11.46 21.57 -0.53
CA LEU A 192 11.23 20.13 -0.38
C LEU A 192 11.53 19.39 -1.69
N VAL A 193 11.21 19.99 -2.85
CA VAL A 193 11.57 19.43 -4.15
C VAL A 193 13.08 19.36 -4.31
N ASP A 194 13.81 20.41 -3.95
CA ASP A 194 15.27 20.43 -3.95
C ASP A 194 15.85 19.33 -3.04
N ALA A 195 15.26 19.12 -1.86
CA ALA A 195 15.66 18.04 -0.95
C ALA A 195 15.42 16.64 -1.54
N VAL A 196 14.30 16.43 -2.24
CA VAL A 196 14.02 15.16 -2.96
C VAL A 196 15.01 14.97 -4.12
N ILE A 197 15.37 16.04 -4.84
CA ILE A 197 16.37 16.00 -5.91
C ILE A 197 17.74 15.62 -5.34
N ALA A 198 18.15 16.21 -4.22
CA ALA A 198 19.39 15.84 -3.53
C ALA A 198 19.38 14.36 -3.12
N ALA A 199 18.27 13.84 -2.58
CA ALA A 199 18.13 12.43 -2.25
C ALA A 199 18.24 11.51 -3.49
N SER A 200 17.78 11.96 -4.65
CA SER A 200 17.92 11.23 -5.92
C SER A 200 19.36 11.14 -6.44
N GLN A 201 20.31 11.82 -5.81
CA GLN A 201 21.74 11.77 -6.12
C GLN A 201 22.53 10.94 -5.11
N SER A 202 21.85 10.30 -4.15
CA SER A 202 22.48 9.47 -3.12
C SER A 202 23.30 8.32 -3.71
N PRO A 203 24.46 7.97 -3.11
CA PRO A 203 25.17 6.75 -3.48
C PRO A 203 24.34 5.48 -3.21
N ASP A 204 23.40 5.55 -2.26
CA ASP A 204 22.47 4.46 -1.95
C ASP A 204 21.38 4.36 -3.04
N PRO A 205 21.32 3.25 -3.81
CA PRO A 205 20.29 3.05 -4.83
C PRO A 205 18.88 3.04 -4.26
N VAL A 206 18.66 2.57 -3.03
CA VAL A 206 17.32 2.53 -2.42
C VAL A 206 16.78 3.94 -2.24
N LEU A 207 17.62 4.89 -1.81
CA LEU A 207 17.23 6.30 -1.73
C LEU A 207 16.93 6.89 -3.11
N ARG A 208 17.73 6.56 -4.13
CA ARG A 208 17.47 7.03 -5.51
C ARG A 208 16.16 6.50 -6.05
N GLN A 209 15.83 5.23 -5.82
CA GLN A 209 14.56 4.61 -6.21
C GLN A 209 13.36 5.35 -5.60
N HIS A 210 13.39 5.61 -4.29
CA HIS A 210 12.31 6.30 -3.57
C HIS A 210 12.18 7.76 -4.02
N ALA A 211 13.30 8.45 -4.26
CA ALA A 211 13.30 9.81 -4.74
C ALA A 211 12.75 9.90 -6.18
N ALA A 212 13.14 8.99 -7.08
CA ALA A 212 12.58 8.91 -8.43
C ALA A 212 11.06 8.72 -8.39
N PHE A 213 10.58 7.84 -7.51
CA PHE A 213 9.13 7.62 -7.33
C PHE A 213 8.42 8.87 -6.82
N ALA A 214 8.96 9.55 -5.81
CA ALA A 214 8.40 10.79 -5.28
C ALA A 214 8.37 11.90 -6.34
N LEU A 215 9.46 12.12 -7.09
CA LEU A 215 9.54 13.09 -8.18
C LEU A 215 8.47 12.84 -9.26
N GLY A 216 8.23 11.58 -9.60
CA GLY A 216 7.18 11.19 -10.57
C GLY A 216 5.75 11.52 -10.12
N LEU A 217 5.51 11.65 -8.81
CA LEU A 217 4.20 12.04 -8.24
C LEU A 217 4.11 13.55 -8.01
N ILE A 218 5.22 14.19 -7.62
CA ILE A 218 5.31 15.65 -7.48
C ILE A 218 5.10 16.32 -8.84
N GLY A 219 5.75 15.78 -9.88
CA GLY A 219 5.72 16.32 -11.23
C GLY A 219 6.40 17.69 -11.35
N GLY A 220 6.02 18.42 -12.39
CA GLY A 220 6.54 19.75 -12.68
C GLY A 220 7.90 19.74 -13.39
N PRO A 221 8.29 20.87 -14.01
CA PRO A 221 9.42 20.89 -14.95
C PRO A 221 10.77 20.49 -14.34
N ILE A 222 11.02 20.89 -13.09
CA ILE A 222 12.28 20.58 -12.40
C ILE A 222 12.36 19.09 -12.09
N GLY A 223 11.27 18.51 -11.54
CA GLY A 223 11.19 17.08 -11.30
C GLY A 223 11.33 16.27 -12.58
N GLU A 224 10.65 16.67 -13.65
CA GLU A 224 10.76 16.04 -14.98
C GLU A 224 12.17 16.12 -15.57
N SER A 225 12.89 17.23 -15.38
CA SER A 225 14.29 17.32 -15.80
C SER A 225 15.13 16.26 -15.09
N ARG A 226 15.00 16.15 -13.76
CA ARG A 226 15.75 15.15 -12.99
C ARG A 226 15.33 13.72 -13.32
N LEU A 227 14.04 13.44 -13.49
CA LEU A 227 13.56 12.13 -13.96
C LEU A 227 14.18 11.75 -15.31
N GLY A 228 14.38 12.73 -16.20
CA GLY A 228 15.06 12.52 -17.49
C GLY A 228 16.48 12.00 -17.34
N GLU A 229 17.23 12.51 -16.35
CA GLU A 229 18.58 12.01 -16.03
C GLU A 229 18.53 10.61 -15.40
N LEU A 230 17.54 10.35 -14.55
CA LEU A 230 17.37 9.06 -13.86
C LEU A 230 16.93 7.92 -14.80
N LEU A 231 16.50 8.21 -16.03
CA LEU A 231 16.30 7.18 -17.07
C LEU A 231 17.60 6.46 -17.44
N GLU A 232 18.76 7.07 -17.19
CA GLU A 232 20.09 6.50 -17.45
C GLU A 232 20.80 6.07 -16.15
N ASP A 233 20.09 6.00 -15.02
CA ASP A 233 20.67 5.57 -13.74
C ASP A 233 21.22 4.14 -13.85
N PRO A 234 22.36 3.80 -13.22
CA PRO A 234 22.87 2.42 -13.23
C PRO A 234 21.91 1.41 -12.58
N ASP A 235 21.08 1.83 -11.61
CA ASP A 235 20.12 0.97 -10.93
C ASP A 235 18.82 0.81 -11.74
N GLU A 236 18.42 -0.44 -12.00
CA GLU A 236 17.26 -0.76 -12.85
C GLU A 236 15.94 -0.26 -12.28
N MET A 237 15.73 -0.41 -10.96
CA MET A 237 14.53 0.05 -10.29
C MET A 237 14.43 1.58 -10.29
N THR A 238 15.56 2.29 -10.22
CA THR A 238 15.60 3.75 -10.35
C THR A 238 15.15 4.19 -11.75
N ARG A 239 15.69 3.57 -12.82
CA ARG A 239 15.23 3.84 -14.20
C ARG A 239 13.75 3.53 -14.37
N MET A 240 13.29 2.41 -13.80
CA MET A 240 11.88 2.01 -13.86
C MET A 240 10.97 3.03 -13.19
N ASN A 241 11.31 3.49 -11.98
CA ASN A 241 10.54 4.52 -11.28
C ASN A 241 10.53 5.85 -12.04
N ALA A 242 11.65 6.22 -12.67
CA ALA A 242 11.72 7.41 -13.52
C ALA A 242 10.81 7.31 -14.75
N ALA A 243 10.83 6.17 -15.44
CA ALA A 243 9.96 5.90 -16.58
C ALA A 243 8.48 5.90 -16.21
N ILE A 244 8.10 5.29 -15.07
CA ILE A 244 6.73 5.35 -14.54
C ILE A 244 6.33 6.79 -14.22
N GLY A 245 7.23 7.60 -13.68
CA GLY A 245 7.00 9.04 -13.46
C GLY A 245 6.60 9.77 -14.74
N PHE A 246 7.32 9.56 -15.83
CA PHE A 246 6.94 10.10 -17.14
C PHE A 246 5.60 9.55 -17.65
N ALA A 247 5.34 8.25 -17.49
CA ALA A 247 4.07 7.66 -17.90
C ALA A 247 2.88 8.26 -17.14
N ARG A 248 3.03 8.54 -15.84
CA ARG A 248 2.04 9.25 -15.02
C ARG A 248 1.76 10.66 -15.53
N ALA A 249 2.78 11.36 -15.98
CA ALA A 249 2.65 12.66 -16.65
C ALA A 249 2.12 12.56 -18.09
N GLY A 250 1.80 11.36 -18.59
CA GLY A 250 1.35 11.13 -19.97
C GLY A 250 2.45 11.31 -21.02
N SER A 251 3.72 11.23 -20.61
CA SER A 251 4.88 11.43 -21.46
C SER A 251 5.51 10.09 -21.87
N PRO A 252 5.76 9.84 -23.16
CA PRO A 252 6.38 8.61 -23.62
C PRO A 252 7.91 8.58 -23.45
N ARG A 253 8.53 9.57 -22.79
CA ARG A 253 10.00 9.67 -22.65
C ARG A 253 10.63 8.45 -21.96
N GLY A 254 9.90 7.76 -21.09
CA GLY A 254 10.34 6.53 -20.43
C GLY A 254 10.16 5.24 -21.24
N LEU A 255 9.64 5.32 -22.47
CA LEU A 255 9.24 4.16 -23.28
C LEU A 255 10.38 3.12 -23.45
N GLY A 256 11.61 3.58 -23.66
CA GLY A 256 12.76 2.69 -23.85
C GLY A 256 13.02 1.76 -22.66
N VAL A 257 12.74 2.22 -21.44
CA VAL A 257 12.86 1.39 -20.22
C VAL A 257 11.81 0.27 -20.25
N PHE A 258 10.56 0.57 -20.62
CA PHE A 258 9.52 -0.46 -20.71
C PHE A 258 9.81 -1.49 -21.79
N GLN A 259 10.29 -1.06 -22.97
CA GLN A 259 10.71 -1.96 -24.05
C GLN A 259 11.85 -2.89 -23.60
N LEU A 260 12.81 -2.38 -22.83
CA LEU A 260 13.90 -3.19 -22.29
C LEU A 260 13.37 -4.25 -21.32
N VAL A 261 12.46 -3.87 -20.40
CA VAL A 261 11.81 -4.80 -19.47
C VAL A 261 11.04 -5.89 -20.22
N LEU A 262 10.24 -5.52 -21.23
CA LEU A 262 9.51 -6.49 -22.06
C LEU A 262 10.47 -7.48 -22.72
N LYS A 263 11.55 -6.98 -23.36
CA LYS A 263 12.55 -7.80 -24.04
C LYS A 263 13.24 -8.78 -23.07
N GLN A 264 13.65 -8.32 -21.90
CA GLN A 264 14.34 -9.14 -20.90
C GLN A 264 13.41 -10.15 -20.22
N SER A 265 12.12 -9.83 -20.13
CA SER A 265 11.16 -10.68 -19.42
C SER A 265 10.90 -12.05 -20.07
N ALA A 266 11.25 -12.20 -21.35
CA ALA A 266 11.23 -13.49 -22.03
C ALA A 266 12.22 -14.50 -21.44
N ASP A 267 13.31 -14.03 -20.82
CA ASP A 267 14.40 -14.85 -20.28
C ASP A 267 14.31 -15.02 -18.75
N TRP A 268 13.27 -14.50 -18.11
CA TRP A 268 13.15 -14.58 -16.66
C TRP A 268 12.82 -16.00 -16.19
N PRO A 269 13.43 -16.45 -15.09
CA PRO A 269 13.23 -17.82 -14.61
C PRO A 269 11.77 -18.03 -14.20
N ALA A 270 11.19 -19.13 -14.66
CA ALA A 270 9.81 -19.49 -14.34
C ALA A 270 9.63 -19.97 -12.88
N GLN A 271 10.73 -20.37 -12.24
CA GLN A 271 10.74 -20.92 -10.89
C GLN A 271 11.87 -20.28 -10.09
N ALA A 272 11.59 -20.01 -8.83
CA ALA A 272 12.55 -19.55 -7.84
C ALA A 272 12.65 -20.60 -6.74
N ASN A 273 13.87 -21.05 -6.47
CA ASN A 273 14.13 -22.20 -5.58
C ASN A 273 14.83 -21.78 -4.28
N SER A 274 15.13 -20.48 -4.11
CA SER A 274 15.67 -19.92 -2.88
C SER A 274 14.96 -18.61 -2.50
N PRO A 275 15.00 -18.19 -1.22
CA PRO A 275 14.40 -16.91 -0.80
C PRO A 275 14.88 -15.70 -1.62
N ARG A 276 16.17 -15.65 -1.97
CA ARG A 276 16.74 -14.58 -2.81
C ARG A 276 16.21 -14.61 -4.24
N GLU A 277 16.08 -15.80 -4.83
CA GLU A 277 15.49 -15.94 -6.15
C GLU A 277 14.00 -15.58 -6.15
N ILE A 278 13.29 -15.87 -5.06
CA ILE A 278 11.85 -15.53 -4.91
C ILE A 278 11.70 -14.02 -4.87
N GLU A 279 12.54 -13.33 -4.09
CA GLU A 279 12.56 -11.87 -4.02
C GLU A 279 12.87 -11.23 -5.39
N ALA A 280 13.94 -11.69 -6.06
CA ALA A 280 14.29 -11.20 -7.39
C ALA A 280 13.20 -11.50 -8.45
N ALA A 281 12.54 -12.66 -8.36
CA ALA A 281 11.43 -12.99 -9.23
C ALA A 281 10.22 -12.08 -8.98
N PHE A 282 9.92 -11.77 -7.72
CA PHE A 282 8.85 -10.84 -7.35
C PHE A 282 9.13 -9.42 -7.87
N GLU A 283 10.35 -8.91 -7.70
CA GLU A 283 10.75 -7.60 -8.23
C GLU A 283 10.57 -7.52 -9.76
N LYS A 284 11.05 -8.55 -10.48
CA LYS A 284 10.87 -8.67 -11.93
C LYS A 284 9.41 -8.70 -12.34
N GLN A 285 8.59 -9.51 -11.68
CA GLN A 285 7.14 -9.54 -11.94
C GLN A 285 6.50 -8.18 -11.71
N LEU A 286 6.89 -7.46 -10.65
CA LEU A 286 6.40 -6.12 -10.37
C LEU A 286 6.83 -5.13 -11.46
N MET A 287 8.07 -5.18 -11.93
CA MET A 287 8.56 -4.34 -13.03
C MET A 287 7.75 -4.58 -14.31
N LEU A 288 7.52 -5.84 -14.69
CA LEU A 288 6.73 -6.14 -15.89
C LEU A 288 5.28 -5.67 -15.75
N ARG A 289 4.63 -5.88 -14.59
CA ARG A 289 3.28 -5.35 -14.35
C ARG A 289 3.23 -3.83 -14.49
N ASN A 290 4.19 -3.13 -13.89
CA ASN A 290 4.29 -1.69 -13.97
C ASN A 290 4.56 -1.21 -15.40
N ALA A 291 5.40 -1.91 -16.17
CA ALA A 291 5.68 -1.60 -17.57
C ALA A 291 4.41 -1.74 -18.42
N LEU A 292 3.68 -2.85 -18.27
CA LEU A 292 2.41 -3.06 -18.98
C LEU A 292 1.37 -1.97 -18.65
N GLN A 293 1.24 -1.61 -17.37
CA GLN A 293 0.33 -0.54 -16.95
C GLN A 293 0.74 0.82 -17.53
N ALA A 294 2.04 1.13 -17.51
CA ALA A 294 2.56 2.37 -18.03
C ALA A 294 2.39 2.47 -19.55
N ILE A 295 2.64 1.38 -20.29
CA ILE A 295 2.43 1.30 -21.75
C ILE A 295 0.96 1.55 -22.10
N GLU A 296 0.03 0.94 -21.37
CA GLU A 296 -1.40 1.20 -21.56
C GLU A 296 -1.73 2.68 -21.36
N GLN A 297 -1.20 3.28 -20.29
CA GLN A 297 -1.43 4.68 -19.96
C GLN A 297 -0.89 5.65 -21.03
N ILE A 298 0.30 5.41 -21.57
CA ILE A 298 0.90 6.28 -22.60
C ILE A 298 0.46 5.91 -24.02
N GLY A 299 -0.23 4.79 -24.23
CA GLY A 299 -0.67 4.28 -25.53
C GLY A 299 -1.23 5.34 -26.49
N PRO A 300 -2.17 6.20 -26.05
CA PRO A 300 -2.72 7.27 -26.88
C PRO A 300 -1.70 8.31 -27.37
N LYS A 301 -0.57 8.46 -26.69
CA LYS A 301 0.51 9.42 -27.00
C LYS A 301 1.65 8.82 -27.83
N LEU A 302 1.67 7.49 -27.99
CA LEU A 302 2.68 6.79 -28.78
C LEU A 302 2.51 7.04 -30.28
N THR A 303 3.63 7.01 -31.01
CA THR A 303 3.62 7.03 -32.48
C THR A 303 3.07 5.71 -33.03
N PRO A 304 2.56 5.68 -34.28
CA PRO A 304 2.13 4.43 -34.90
C PRO A 304 3.25 3.36 -34.94
N ALA A 305 4.49 3.76 -35.20
CA ALA A 305 5.64 2.87 -35.19
C ALA A 305 5.88 2.25 -33.80
N ASP A 306 5.89 3.08 -32.75
CA ASP A 306 6.07 2.60 -31.37
C ASP A 306 4.95 1.62 -30.96
N ARG A 307 3.70 1.89 -31.36
CA ARG A 307 2.57 1.00 -31.09
C ARG A 307 2.75 -0.34 -31.80
N THR A 308 3.17 -0.35 -33.06
CA THR A 308 3.43 -1.57 -33.82
C THR A 308 4.56 -2.39 -33.20
N ASP A 309 5.67 -1.75 -32.83
CA ASP A 309 6.82 -2.41 -32.22
C ASP A 309 6.48 -3.01 -30.85
N LEU A 310 5.76 -2.26 -30.00
CA LEU A 310 5.27 -2.77 -28.72
C LEU A 310 4.27 -3.90 -28.90
N ALA A 311 3.35 -3.80 -29.86
CA ALA A 311 2.39 -4.87 -30.13
C ALA A 311 3.08 -6.18 -30.53
N ALA A 312 4.16 -6.10 -31.33
CA ALA A 312 4.97 -7.25 -31.68
C ALA A 312 5.70 -7.86 -30.47
N GLN A 313 6.30 -7.03 -29.61
CA GLN A 313 6.94 -7.50 -28.36
C GLN A 313 5.95 -8.17 -27.42
N LEU A 314 4.76 -7.58 -27.23
CA LEU A 314 3.70 -8.14 -26.39
C LEU A 314 3.17 -9.47 -26.93
N ALA A 315 3.02 -9.59 -28.26
CA ALA A 315 2.62 -10.84 -28.89
C ALA A 315 3.64 -11.98 -28.65
N GLN A 316 4.94 -11.66 -28.63
CA GLN A 316 5.97 -12.64 -28.27
C GLN A 316 5.81 -13.08 -26.80
N LEU A 317 5.62 -12.13 -25.89
CA LEU A 317 5.45 -12.40 -24.46
C LEU A 317 4.22 -13.25 -24.12
N GLU A 318 3.12 -13.11 -24.87
CA GLU A 318 1.94 -13.96 -24.72
C GLU A 318 2.26 -15.46 -24.86
N SER A 319 3.32 -15.81 -25.58
CA SER A 319 3.73 -17.20 -25.80
C SER A 319 4.86 -17.70 -24.88
N THR A 320 5.63 -16.80 -24.29
CA THR A 320 6.82 -17.15 -23.49
C THR A 320 6.61 -17.02 -21.99
N LEU A 321 5.70 -16.15 -21.54
CA LEU A 321 5.52 -15.90 -20.11
C LEU A 321 4.85 -17.10 -19.39
N PRO A 322 5.42 -17.59 -18.27
CA PRO A 322 4.83 -18.68 -17.51
C PRO A 322 3.54 -18.25 -16.77
N ASP A 323 3.52 -17.01 -16.27
CA ASP A 323 2.38 -16.47 -15.51
C ASP A 323 1.18 -16.16 -16.43
N GLN A 324 0.05 -16.82 -16.17
CA GLN A 324 -1.17 -16.66 -16.97
C GLN A 324 -1.80 -15.26 -16.84
N ALA A 325 -1.75 -14.65 -15.66
CA ALA A 325 -2.32 -13.32 -15.45
C ALA A 325 -1.50 -12.25 -16.19
N LEU A 326 -0.17 -12.38 -16.20
CA LEU A 326 0.71 -11.49 -16.98
C LEU A 326 0.51 -11.67 -18.49
N ARG A 327 0.31 -12.91 -18.96
CA ARG A 327 -0.03 -13.15 -20.38
C ARG A 327 -1.35 -12.50 -20.78
N LEU A 328 -2.39 -12.66 -19.96
CA LEU A 328 -3.68 -12.03 -20.22
C LEU A 328 -3.54 -10.50 -20.25
N ARG A 329 -2.82 -9.94 -19.28
CA ARG A 329 -2.58 -8.50 -19.22
C ARG A 329 -1.81 -7.98 -20.43
N ALA A 330 -0.75 -8.68 -20.85
CA ALA A 330 0.01 -8.32 -22.05
C ALA A 330 -0.86 -8.32 -23.31
N LYS A 331 -1.76 -9.31 -23.43
CA LYS A 331 -2.73 -9.40 -24.52
C LYS A 331 -3.73 -8.23 -24.53
N GLU A 332 -4.25 -7.86 -23.37
CA GLU A 332 -5.15 -6.71 -23.24
C GLU A 332 -4.47 -5.41 -23.69
N VAL A 333 -3.25 -5.17 -23.20
CA VAL A 333 -2.46 -3.99 -23.58
C VAL A 333 -2.20 -3.97 -25.08
N ARG A 334 -1.80 -5.11 -25.68
CA ARG A 334 -1.58 -5.20 -27.13
C ARG A 334 -2.84 -4.84 -27.93
N ILE A 335 -3.98 -5.43 -27.58
CA ILE A 335 -5.26 -5.14 -28.24
C ILE A 335 -5.61 -3.65 -28.10
N GLY A 336 -5.32 -3.04 -26.94
CA GLY A 336 -5.48 -1.60 -26.71
C GLY A 336 -4.63 -0.76 -27.66
N LEU A 337 -3.36 -1.11 -27.83
CA LEU A 337 -2.44 -0.42 -28.74
C LEU A 337 -2.87 -0.54 -30.22
N GLU A 338 -3.34 -1.72 -30.64
CA GLU A 338 -3.84 -1.97 -32.00
C GLU A 338 -5.12 -1.21 -32.32
N LYS A 339 -5.99 -1.01 -31.33
CA LYS A 339 -7.25 -0.26 -31.47
C LYS A 339 -7.06 1.26 -31.39
N ALA A 340 -5.99 1.73 -30.77
CA ALA A 340 -5.73 3.15 -30.63
C ALA A 340 -5.55 3.77 -32.03
N SER A 341 -6.52 4.56 -32.47
CA SER A 341 -6.43 5.33 -33.71
C SER A 341 -5.32 6.39 -33.59
N PRO A 342 -4.68 6.82 -34.70
CA PRO A 342 -3.74 7.94 -34.65
C PRO A 342 -4.46 9.20 -34.12
N PRO A 343 -3.78 10.06 -33.35
CA PRO A 343 -4.37 11.32 -32.90
C PRO A 343 -4.84 12.09 -34.13
N THR A 344 -6.11 12.51 -34.12
CA THR A 344 -6.68 13.32 -35.18
C THR A 344 -5.85 14.60 -35.25
N ALA A 345 -5.11 14.79 -36.34
CA ALA A 345 -4.40 16.05 -36.56
C ALA A 345 -5.44 17.17 -36.39
N GLU A 346 -5.24 18.04 -35.40
CA GLU A 346 -6.00 19.26 -35.27
C GLU A 346 -5.91 19.96 -36.64
N ARG A 347 -7.04 19.97 -37.36
CA ARG A 347 -7.16 20.77 -38.56
C ARG A 347 -7.11 22.21 -38.07
N GLY A 348 -5.95 22.84 -38.20
CA GLY A 348 -5.80 24.26 -38.01
C GLY A 348 -6.86 24.98 -38.83
N THR A 349 -7.66 25.77 -38.14
CA THR A 349 -8.55 26.80 -38.72
C THR A 349 -8.05 28.16 -38.28
#